data_AF-C9PMI9-F1
#
_entry.id   AF-C9PMI9-F1
#
_cell.length_a   1.000
_cell.length_b   1.000
_cell.length_c   1.000
_cell.angle_alpha   90.00
_cell.angle_beta   90.00
_cell.angle_gamma   90.00
#
_symmetry.space_group_name_H-M   'P 1'
#
loop_
_entity.id
_entity.type
_entity.pdbx_description
1 polymer ?
#
loop_
_entity_poly.entity_id
_entity_poly.type
_entity_poly.pdbx_seq_one_letter_code
_entity_poly.pdbx_strand_id
1 'polypeptide(L)'
;MKRGIFDYRQKLSLWGEATIDGHRHPAANDSQALGCHHRFAGQYYDEESELHYNRFRYYSPETGQYLSHDPIGLLGGFNPYGYVFDPTGWVDPLGLAGCNKNFRSRREALRAAKRDAGIPMSQQPDKVTNHVPLTDRSGKKILDQNNRPIMTREYHYTTPSGEKVVFQEHSLGHVYGPKGTLGNQGPHFNPRQYDPATGNGYRNKSFPGISEHYNYGG
;
A
#
# COMPACT_ATOMS: atom_id res chain seq x y z
N MET A 1 -13.80 26.48 32.59
CA MET A 1 -13.54 26.19 31.15
C MET A 1 -12.24 26.90 30.77
N LYS A 2 -11.19 26.17 30.37
CA LYS A 2 -9.99 26.80 29.77
C LYS A 2 -10.30 27.11 28.30
N ARG A 3 -10.02 28.34 27.83
CA ARG A 3 -10.06 28.70 26.41
C ARG A 3 -8.88 28.01 25.72
N GLY A 4 -9.13 27.24 24.66
CA GLY A 4 -8.07 26.80 23.75
C GLY A 4 -7.62 27.98 22.90
N ILE A 5 -6.31 28.18 22.81
CA ILE A 5 -5.67 29.16 21.93
C ILE A 5 -5.07 28.37 20.75
N PHE A 6 -5.18 28.91 19.54
CA PHE A 6 -4.52 28.33 18.36
C PHE A 6 -3.12 28.92 18.25
N ASP A 7 -2.09 28.09 18.44
CA ASP A 7 -0.70 28.53 18.37
C ASP A 7 -0.13 28.49 16.95
N TYR A 8 -0.74 27.74 16.03
CA TYR A 8 -0.27 27.59 14.66
C TYR A 8 -1.37 27.15 13.68
N ARG A 9 -1.26 27.60 12.42
CA ARG A 9 -2.08 27.14 11.29
C ARG A 9 -1.23 27.09 10.03
N GLN A 10 -1.43 26.06 9.22
CA GLN A 10 -0.87 25.98 7.87
C GLN A 10 -1.88 25.49 6.84
N LYS A 11 -1.61 25.81 5.58
CA LYS A 11 -2.23 25.19 4.42
C LYS A 11 -1.15 24.55 3.57
N LEU A 12 -1.38 23.31 3.15
CA LEU A 12 -0.49 22.60 2.23
C LEU A 12 -1.11 22.63 0.83
N SER A 13 -0.29 22.82 -0.20
CA SER A 13 -0.67 22.68 -1.60
C SER A 13 -0.97 21.21 -1.95
N LEU A 14 -1.42 20.95 -3.18
CA LEU A 14 -1.64 19.59 -3.69
C LEU A 14 -0.40 18.68 -3.52
N TRP A 15 0.79 19.27 -3.62
CA TRP A 15 2.07 18.56 -3.53
C TRP A 15 2.81 18.84 -2.22
N GLY A 16 2.12 19.35 -1.21
CA GLY A 16 2.64 19.43 0.16
C GLY A 16 3.41 20.71 0.47
N GLU A 17 3.51 21.64 -0.48
CA GLU A 17 4.15 22.94 -0.25
C GLU A 17 3.36 23.74 0.79
N ALA A 18 4.02 24.16 1.87
CA ALA A 18 3.37 24.86 2.97
C ALA A 18 3.25 26.36 2.68
N THR A 19 2.08 26.92 2.99
CA THR A 19 1.87 28.36 3.09
C THR A 19 1.48 28.68 4.52
N ILE A 20 2.26 29.58 5.14
CA ILE A 20 2.05 30.06 6.51
C ILE A 20 1.50 31.48 6.40
N ASP A 21 0.25 31.68 6.81
CA ASP A 21 -0.41 33.00 6.83
C ASP A 21 -0.29 33.83 5.53
N GLY A 22 -0.12 33.17 4.37
CA GLY A 22 0.01 33.81 3.06
C GLY A 22 1.44 33.98 2.55
N HIS A 23 2.45 33.63 3.35
CA HIS A 23 3.87 33.63 2.97
C HIS A 23 4.42 32.20 2.83
N ARG A 24 5.39 32.04 1.92
CA ARG A 24 6.00 30.74 1.57
C ARG A 24 7.00 30.27 2.63
N HIS A 25 7.72 31.20 3.26
CA HIS A 25 8.67 30.94 4.34
C HIS A 25 8.64 32.10 5.35
N PRO A 26 8.81 31.84 6.66
CA PRO A 26 9.09 32.89 7.61
C PRO A 26 10.43 33.53 7.25
N ALA A 27 10.50 34.86 7.29
CA ALA A 27 11.78 35.54 7.10
C ALA A 27 12.67 35.28 8.33
N ALA A 28 13.99 35.19 8.15
CA ALA A 28 14.92 34.98 9.26
C ALA A 28 14.83 36.05 10.38
N ASN A 29 14.17 37.19 10.11
CA ASN A 29 13.92 38.27 11.06
C ASN A 29 12.54 38.21 11.76
N ASP A 30 11.70 37.20 11.50
CA ASP A 30 10.42 37.05 12.20
C ASP A 30 10.65 36.54 13.63
N SER A 31 10.57 37.46 14.58
CA SER A 31 10.84 37.22 16.01
C SER A 31 9.82 36.33 16.73
N GLN A 32 8.76 35.88 16.05
CA GLN A 32 7.67 35.06 16.61
C GLN A 32 7.15 33.94 15.69
N ALA A 33 7.85 33.60 14.60
CA ALA A 33 7.38 32.51 13.74
C ALA A 33 7.54 31.15 14.43
N LEU A 34 6.55 30.74 15.22
CA LEU A 34 6.37 29.33 15.59
C LEU A 34 6.07 28.56 14.29
N GLY A 35 7.13 28.02 13.68
CA GLY A 35 7.04 27.20 12.48
C GLY A 35 6.74 25.75 12.85
N CYS A 36 5.68 25.17 12.28
CA CYS A 36 5.55 23.72 12.27
C CYS A 36 6.30 23.16 11.06
N HIS A 37 7.23 22.24 11.33
CA HIS A 37 8.01 21.59 10.27
C HIS A 37 7.31 20.32 9.77
N HIS A 38 6.18 19.93 10.36
CA HIS A 38 5.38 18.83 9.83
C HIS A 38 4.71 19.23 8.51
N ARG A 39 4.81 18.35 7.52
CA ARG A 39 4.19 18.49 6.20
C ARG A 39 3.09 17.44 6.04
N PHE A 40 3.07 16.70 4.94
CA PHE A 40 2.20 15.53 4.84
C PHE A 40 2.54 14.47 5.90
N ALA A 41 1.65 13.50 6.08
CA ALA A 41 1.85 12.44 7.07
C ALA A 41 3.21 11.74 6.85
N GLY A 42 4.05 11.74 7.90
CA GLY A 42 5.40 11.16 7.86
C GLY A 42 6.51 12.11 7.41
N GLN A 43 6.17 13.29 6.88
CA GLN A 43 7.14 14.24 6.34
C GLN A 43 7.55 15.31 7.36
N TYR A 44 8.86 15.60 7.36
CA TYR A 44 9.47 16.69 8.11
C TYR A 44 10.18 17.65 7.14
N TYR A 45 9.93 18.95 7.28
CA TYR A 45 10.59 19.98 6.50
C TYR A 45 12.02 20.20 7.00
N ASP A 46 12.96 20.07 6.08
CA ASP A 46 14.36 20.41 6.28
C ASP A 46 14.62 21.81 5.75
N GLU A 47 15.02 22.73 6.64
CA GLU A 47 15.22 24.14 6.30
C GLU A 47 16.47 24.38 5.45
N GLU A 48 17.50 23.55 5.60
CA GLU A 48 18.77 23.72 4.89
C GLU A 48 18.61 23.38 3.40
N SER A 49 17.83 22.35 3.09
CA SER A 49 17.61 21.88 1.72
C SER A 49 16.30 22.33 1.11
N GLU A 50 15.38 22.86 1.92
CA GLU A 50 13.98 23.17 1.56
C GLU A 50 13.17 21.92 1.12
N LEU A 51 13.68 20.72 1.38
CA LEU A 51 13.05 19.44 1.02
C LEU A 51 12.25 18.88 2.19
N HIS A 52 11.40 17.91 1.88
CA HIS A 52 10.68 17.14 2.90
C HIS A 52 11.36 15.80 3.11
N TYR A 53 11.94 15.61 4.29
CA TYR A 53 12.45 14.32 4.70
C TYR A 53 11.30 13.37 5.02
N ASN A 54 11.30 12.22 4.34
CA ASN A 54 10.30 11.18 4.48
C ASN A 54 11.00 9.85 4.72
N ARG A 55 11.56 9.69 5.93
CA ARG A 55 12.31 8.55 6.48
C ARG A 55 13.37 7.94 5.54
N PHE A 56 12.96 7.24 4.48
CA PHE A 56 13.86 6.64 3.50
C PHE A 56 14.22 7.55 2.33
N ARG A 57 13.47 8.63 2.07
CA ARG A 57 13.68 9.49 0.89
C ARG A 57 13.45 10.96 1.19
N TYR A 58 14.10 11.82 0.39
CA TYR A 58 13.81 13.25 0.33
C TYR A 58 12.82 13.54 -0.79
N TYR A 59 11.76 14.27 -0.46
CA TYR A 59 10.67 14.66 -1.36
C TYR A 59 10.77 16.15 -1.68
N SER A 60 10.67 16.50 -2.95
CA SER A 60 10.59 17.88 -3.43
C SER A 60 9.12 18.25 -3.64
N PRO A 61 8.55 19.17 -2.83
CA PRO A 61 7.19 19.65 -3.04
C PRO A 61 7.03 20.48 -4.32
N GLU A 62 8.10 21.12 -4.79
CA GLU A 62 8.12 21.89 -6.04
C GLU A 62 7.88 21.01 -7.26
N THR A 63 8.53 19.84 -7.30
CA THR A 63 8.44 18.91 -8.44
C THR A 63 7.43 17.79 -8.22
N GLY A 64 6.91 17.61 -6.99
CA GLY A 64 5.94 16.58 -6.65
C GLY A 64 6.52 15.16 -6.61
N GLN A 65 7.84 15.00 -6.40
CA GLN A 65 8.53 13.71 -6.50
C GLN A 65 9.69 13.57 -5.49
N TYR A 66 10.08 12.31 -5.25
CA TYR A 66 11.30 11.97 -4.53
C TYR A 66 12.55 12.22 -5.37
N LEU A 67 13.65 12.56 -4.72
CA LEU A 67 14.95 12.77 -5.37
C LEU A 67 15.71 11.48 -5.64
N SER A 68 15.43 10.43 -4.86
CA SER A 68 16.02 9.11 -5.00
C SER A 68 14.99 8.09 -5.47
N HIS A 69 15.47 7.08 -6.21
CA HIS A 69 14.66 5.94 -6.60
C HIS A 69 14.16 5.20 -5.35
N ASP A 70 13.00 4.56 -5.47
CA ASP A 70 12.42 3.78 -4.37
C ASP A 70 13.39 2.65 -3.94
N PRO A 71 13.79 2.56 -2.65
CA PRO A 71 14.65 1.50 -2.15
C PRO A 71 14.08 0.09 -2.33
N ILE A 72 12.75 -0.05 -2.46
CA ILE A 72 12.10 -1.33 -2.77
C ILE A 72 11.86 -1.51 -4.28
N GLY A 73 12.41 -0.64 -5.12
CA GLY A 73 12.33 -0.71 -6.57
C GLY A 73 10.88 -0.62 -7.09
N LEU A 74 10.55 -1.43 -8.11
CA LEU A 74 9.22 -1.42 -8.76
C LEU A 74 8.07 -1.91 -7.84
N LEU A 75 8.38 -2.36 -6.64
CA LEU A 75 7.40 -2.70 -5.62
C LEU A 75 6.70 -1.44 -5.09
N GLY A 76 7.41 -0.31 -5.04
CA GLY A 76 6.88 1.03 -4.74
C GLY A 76 6.08 1.68 -5.88
N GLY A 77 5.85 0.94 -6.99
CA GLY A 77 5.09 1.42 -8.13
C GLY A 77 5.92 1.57 -9.41
N PHE A 78 5.24 1.98 -10.49
CA PHE A 78 5.85 2.13 -11.80
C PHE A 78 6.74 3.37 -11.93
N ASN A 79 6.44 4.43 -11.16
CA ASN A 79 7.30 5.60 -11.08
C ASN A 79 8.17 5.47 -9.82
N PRO A 80 9.46 5.12 -9.94
CA PRO A 80 10.34 4.93 -8.78
C PRO A 80 10.63 6.22 -8.02
N TYR A 81 10.29 7.39 -8.59
CA TYR A 81 10.44 8.70 -7.96
C TYR A 81 9.10 9.26 -7.46
N GLY A 82 7.97 8.60 -7.69
CA GLY A 82 6.65 9.14 -7.34
C GLY A 82 6.39 9.17 -5.83
N TYR A 83 5.71 10.20 -5.33
CA TYR A 83 5.23 10.28 -3.94
C TYR A 83 4.08 9.31 -3.68
N VAL A 84 2.93 9.53 -4.33
CA VAL A 84 1.78 8.63 -4.35
C VAL A 84 1.06 8.81 -5.69
N PHE A 85 0.14 7.90 -6.03
CA PHE A 85 -0.66 8.04 -7.25
C PHE A 85 -1.66 9.20 -7.17
N ASP A 86 -2.28 9.41 -6.01
CA ASP A 86 -3.24 10.50 -5.76
C ASP A 86 -3.00 11.11 -4.36
N PRO A 87 -2.34 12.29 -4.26
CA PRO A 87 -2.01 12.91 -2.97
C PRO A 87 -3.23 13.44 -2.20
N THR A 88 -4.43 13.46 -2.81
CA THR A 88 -5.66 13.87 -2.12
C THR A 88 -6.29 12.76 -1.29
N GLY A 89 -6.07 11.50 -1.67
CA GLY A 89 -6.63 10.33 -0.99
C GLY A 89 -5.59 9.37 -0.41
N TRP A 90 -4.31 9.50 -0.80
CA TRP A 90 -3.25 8.56 -0.48
C TRP A 90 -2.10 9.27 0.22
N VAL A 91 -1.45 8.57 1.14
CA VAL A 91 -0.29 9.08 1.89
C VAL A 91 0.82 8.04 1.83
N ASP A 92 2.07 8.50 1.83
CA ASP A 92 3.26 7.65 1.95
C ASP A 92 4.04 8.02 3.22
N PRO A 93 3.71 7.46 4.40
CA PRO A 93 4.33 7.84 5.67
C PRO A 93 5.76 7.35 5.85
N LEU A 94 6.20 6.40 5.03
CA LEU A 94 7.54 5.81 5.13
C LEU A 94 8.47 6.27 4.03
N GLY A 95 7.95 6.77 2.92
CA GLY A 95 8.76 6.98 1.73
C GLY A 95 8.93 5.71 0.94
N LEU A 96 7.96 4.80 0.90
CA LEU A 96 8.01 3.50 0.20
C LEU A 96 6.72 3.18 -0.57
N ALA A 97 6.00 4.20 -1.03
CA ALA A 97 4.61 4.12 -1.51
C ALA A 97 4.22 2.81 -2.22
N GLY A 98 3.64 1.87 -1.46
CA GLY A 98 2.99 0.69 -1.99
C GLY A 98 1.68 1.09 -2.64
N CYS A 99 1.65 1.24 -3.96
CA CYS A 99 0.41 1.51 -4.65
C CYS A 99 -0.53 0.29 -4.54
N ASN A 100 -1.79 0.48 -4.15
CA ASN A 100 -2.86 -0.50 -4.38
C ASN A 100 -3.06 -0.61 -5.90
N LYS A 101 -2.23 -1.42 -6.56
CA LYS A 101 -2.28 -1.65 -8.00
C LYS A 101 -3.64 -2.28 -8.34
N ASN A 102 -4.52 -1.53 -8.98
CA ASN A 102 -5.75 -2.02 -9.59
C ASN A 102 -5.45 -2.43 -11.03
N PHE A 103 -5.45 -3.74 -11.31
CA PHE A 103 -5.21 -4.29 -12.63
C PHE A 103 -6.51 -4.37 -13.44
N ARG A 104 -6.42 -4.29 -14.77
CA ARG A 104 -7.59 -4.33 -15.66
C ARG A 104 -8.26 -5.69 -15.69
N SER A 105 -7.55 -6.74 -15.29
CA SER A 105 -8.06 -8.11 -15.29
C SER A 105 -7.38 -9.00 -14.25
N ARG A 106 -8.08 -10.08 -13.88
CA ARG A 106 -7.53 -11.18 -13.06
C ARG A 106 -6.19 -11.70 -13.60
N ARG A 107 -6.09 -11.88 -14.92
CA ARG A 107 -4.88 -12.40 -15.58
C ARG A 107 -3.70 -11.45 -15.41
N GLU A 108 -3.97 -10.16 -15.48
CA GLU A 108 -2.94 -9.12 -15.31
C GLU A 108 -2.47 -9.04 -13.87
N ALA A 109 -3.39 -9.10 -12.89
CA ALA A 109 -3.05 -9.16 -11.48
C ALA A 109 -2.19 -10.39 -11.13
N LEU A 110 -2.56 -11.57 -11.62
CA LEU A 110 -1.77 -12.78 -11.42
C LEU A 110 -0.38 -12.68 -12.04
N ARG A 111 -0.27 -12.09 -13.24
CA ARG A 111 1.02 -11.87 -13.90
C ARG A 111 1.89 -10.90 -13.12
N ALA A 112 1.30 -9.84 -12.57
CA ALA A 112 2.02 -8.90 -11.71
C ALA A 112 2.52 -9.58 -10.43
N ALA A 113 1.67 -10.33 -9.74
CA ALA A 113 2.08 -11.09 -8.55
C ALA A 113 3.22 -12.06 -8.85
N LYS A 114 3.16 -12.78 -9.98
CA LYS A 114 4.26 -13.66 -10.41
C LYS A 114 5.55 -12.90 -10.70
N ARG A 115 5.48 -11.77 -11.41
CA ARG A 115 6.66 -10.94 -11.72
C ARG A 115 7.33 -10.42 -10.45
N ASP A 116 6.53 -9.85 -9.55
CA ASP A 116 7.02 -9.24 -8.32
C ASP A 116 7.62 -10.34 -7.39
N ALA A 117 7.06 -11.56 -7.40
CA ALA A 117 7.61 -12.72 -6.68
C ALA A 117 8.78 -13.43 -7.39
N GLY A 118 9.25 -12.94 -8.55
CA GLY A 118 10.33 -13.56 -9.31
C GLY A 118 9.99 -14.91 -9.95
N ILE A 119 8.71 -15.25 -10.10
CA ILE A 119 8.24 -16.51 -10.69
C ILE A 119 8.27 -16.41 -12.22
N PRO A 120 8.96 -17.33 -12.93
CA PRO A 120 8.95 -17.39 -14.39
C PRO A 120 7.54 -17.37 -14.98
N MET A 121 7.33 -16.55 -16.01
CA MET A 121 5.98 -16.37 -16.55
C MET A 121 5.39 -17.63 -17.17
N SER A 122 6.25 -18.51 -17.68
CA SER A 122 5.92 -19.84 -18.21
C SER A 122 5.57 -20.87 -17.13
N GLN A 123 6.01 -20.69 -15.87
CA GLN A 123 5.77 -21.66 -14.81
C GLN A 123 4.27 -21.82 -14.53
N GLN A 124 3.79 -23.05 -14.60
CA GLN A 124 2.48 -23.45 -14.10
C GLN A 124 2.54 -23.60 -12.57
N PRO A 125 1.43 -23.41 -11.85
CA PRO A 125 1.41 -23.64 -10.41
C PRO A 125 1.80 -25.09 -10.11
N ASP A 126 2.64 -25.28 -9.09
CA ASP A 126 3.08 -26.60 -8.63
C ASP A 126 1.89 -27.39 -8.05
N LYS A 127 0.94 -26.67 -7.45
CA LYS A 127 -0.31 -27.18 -6.91
C LYS A 127 -1.40 -26.11 -7.00
N VAL A 128 -2.63 -26.53 -7.26
CA VAL A 128 -3.82 -25.69 -7.11
C VAL A 128 -4.73 -26.33 -6.08
N THR A 129 -4.99 -25.61 -5.00
CA THR A 129 -5.93 -26.04 -3.95
C THR A 129 -7.26 -25.34 -4.19
N ASN A 130 -8.27 -26.09 -4.65
CA ASN A 130 -9.66 -25.65 -4.60
C ASN A 130 -10.18 -26.06 -3.21
N HIS A 131 -10.94 -25.21 -2.51
CA HIS A 131 -11.51 -25.45 -1.16
C HIS A 131 -10.77 -24.83 0.04
N VAL A 132 -10.19 -23.64 -0.10
CA VAL A 132 -9.81 -22.84 1.08
C VAL A 132 -10.99 -21.95 1.48
N PRO A 133 -11.59 -22.09 2.67
CA PRO A 133 -12.73 -21.26 3.04
C PRO A 133 -12.25 -19.82 3.24
N LEU A 134 -12.97 -18.91 2.61
CA LEU A 134 -12.82 -17.50 2.85
C LEU A 134 -13.20 -17.19 4.29
N THR A 135 -12.40 -16.35 4.93
CA THR A 135 -12.62 -15.98 6.32
C THR A 135 -12.46 -14.50 6.56
N ASP A 136 -13.12 -14.00 7.60
CA ASP A 136 -13.06 -12.59 8.01
C ASP A 136 -11.80 -12.24 8.81
N ARG A 137 -11.69 -10.98 9.24
CA ARG A 137 -10.57 -10.53 10.09
C ARG A 137 -10.47 -11.30 11.42
N SER A 138 -11.57 -11.87 11.91
CA SER A 138 -11.66 -12.51 13.23
C SER A 138 -11.38 -14.01 13.23
N GLY A 139 -11.43 -14.68 12.08
CA GLY A 139 -11.33 -16.14 12.06
C GLY A 139 -12.42 -16.81 11.23
N LYS A 140 -13.59 -16.17 11.16
CA LYS A 140 -14.87 -16.81 10.85
C LYS A 140 -15.07 -16.95 9.36
N LYS A 141 -15.64 -18.09 8.93
CA LYS A 141 -15.95 -18.35 7.52
C LYS A 141 -17.01 -17.38 7.04
N ILE A 142 -16.76 -16.74 5.90
CA ILE A 142 -17.76 -15.93 5.21
C ILE A 142 -18.66 -16.88 4.43
N LEU A 143 -19.97 -16.71 4.60
CA LEU A 143 -20.99 -17.58 4.01
C LEU A 143 -21.68 -16.89 2.82
N ASP A 144 -22.15 -17.69 1.86
CA ASP A 144 -23.01 -17.24 0.77
C ASP A 144 -24.48 -17.06 1.24
N GLN A 145 -25.35 -16.68 0.30
CA GLN A 145 -26.79 -16.49 0.54
C GLN A 145 -27.53 -17.76 1.02
N ASN A 146 -26.89 -18.93 0.87
CA ASN A 146 -27.41 -20.24 1.25
C ASN A 146 -26.72 -20.80 2.51
N ASN A 147 -26.02 -19.96 3.29
CA ASN A 147 -25.25 -20.33 4.49
C ASN A 147 -24.08 -21.30 4.23
N ARG A 148 -23.55 -21.38 3.01
CA ARG A 148 -22.38 -22.22 2.69
C ARG A 148 -21.10 -21.39 2.68
N PRO A 149 -19.96 -21.89 3.20
CA PRO A 149 -18.70 -21.16 3.13
C PRO A 149 -18.30 -20.83 1.70
N ILE A 150 -17.96 -19.57 1.43
CA ILE A 150 -17.37 -19.16 0.16
C ILE A 150 -15.98 -19.77 0.06
N MET A 151 -15.73 -20.56 -0.97
CA MET A 151 -14.46 -21.26 -1.15
C MET A 151 -13.56 -20.51 -2.15
N THR A 152 -12.34 -20.22 -1.73
CA THR A 152 -11.28 -19.61 -2.53
C THR A 152 -10.37 -20.67 -3.15
N ARG A 153 -9.57 -20.26 -4.12
CA ARG A 153 -8.52 -21.08 -4.73
C ARG A 153 -7.16 -20.58 -4.27
N GLU A 154 -6.23 -21.49 -4.07
CA GLU A 154 -4.82 -21.17 -3.80
C GLU A 154 -3.93 -21.73 -4.91
N TYR A 155 -3.05 -20.88 -5.44
CA TYR A 155 -2.04 -21.26 -6.42
C TYR A 155 -0.68 -21.31 -5.73
N HIS A 156 -0.05 -22.47 -5.75
CA HIS A 156 1.27 -22.66 -5.15
C HIS A 156 2.34 -22.56 -6.23
N TYR A 157 3.39 -21.80 -5.94
CA TYR A 157 4.55 -21.66 -6.80
C TYR A 157 5.82 -21.80 -5.99
N THR A 158 6.88 -22.26 -6.65
CA THR A 158 8.24 -22.28 -6.15
C THR A 158 9.06 -21.29 -6.95
N THR A 159 9.70 -20.33 -6.27
CA THR A 159 10.59 -19.34 -6.87
C THR A 159 11.87 -20.01 -7.39
N PRO A 160 12.66 -19.34 -8.25
CA PRO A 160 13.98 -19.83 -8.64
C PRO A 160 14.95 -20.05 -7.47
N SER A 161 14.78 -19.32 -6.35
CA SER A 161 15.54 -19.52 -5.10
C SER A 161 15.11 -20.76 -4.30
N GLY A 162 14.02 -21.44 -4.70
CA GLY A 162 13.45 -22.60 -4.01
C GLY A 162 12.42 -22.24 -2.94
N GLU A 163 12.07 -20.97 -2.78
CA GLU A 163 11.07 -20.51 -1.81
C GLU A 163 9.65 -20.77 -2.31
N LYS A 164 8.75 -21.17 -1.42
CA LYS A 164 7.35 -21.42 -1.77
C LYS A 164 6.48 -20.22 -1.45
N VAL A 165 5.69 -19.81 -2.43
CA VAL A 165 4.69 -18.75 -2.31
C VAL A 165 3.32 -19.25 -2.71
N VAL A 166 2.30 -18.77 -2.01
CA VAL A 166 0.91 -19.15 -2.22
C VAL A 166 0.11 -17.92 -2.60
N PHE A 167 -0.51 -17.91 -3.77
CA PHE A 167 -1.42 -16.85 -4.19
C PHE A 167 -2.86 -17.28 -3.92
N GLN A 168 -3.45 -16.74 -2.85
CA GLN A 168 -4.86 -16.95 -2.54
C GLN A 168 -5.73 -16.02 -3.38
N GLU A 169 -6.71 -16.59 -4.06
CA GLU A 169 -7.61 -15.88 -4.97
C GLU A 169 -8.91 -15.48 -4.28
N HIS A 170 -9.19 -14.18 -4.28
CA HIS A 170 -10.43 -13.58 -3.77
C HIS A 170 -11.25 -12.99 -4.93
N SER A 171 -11.54 -13.79 -5.96
CA SER A 171 -12.25 -13.36 -7.19
C SER A 171 -13.63 -12.74 -6.95
N LEU A 172 -14.32 -13.10 -5.88
CA LEU A 172 -15.62 -12.54 -5.55
C LEU A 172 -15.52 -11.21 -4.80
N GLY A 173 -14.32 -10.83 -4.34
CA GLY A 173 -14.16 -9.74 -3.37
C GLY A 173 -14.89 -10.01 -2.06
N HIS A 174 -14.58 -9.23 -1.03
CA HIS A 174 -15.19 -9.36 0.30
C HIS A 174 -15.67 -8.02 0.81
N VAL A 175 -16.92 -7.98 1.24
CA VAL A 175 -17.57 -6.82 1.84
C VAL A 175 -17.84 -7.17 3.30
N TYR A 176 -17.13 -6.50 4.21
CA TYR A 176 -17.25 -6.61 5.67
C TYR A 176 -18.27 -5.64 6.28
N GLY A 177 -18.77 -4.69 5.50
CA GLY A 177 -19.76 -3.70 5.95
C GLY A 177 -20.15 -2.69 4.87
N PRO A 178 -20.85 -1.60 5.22
CA PRO A 178 -21.23 -0.53 4.30
C PRO A 178 -20.06 0.00 3.46
N LYS A 179 -20.36 0.63 2.31
CA LYS A 179 -19.34 1.23 1.42
C LYS A 179 -18.38 2.11 2.23
N GLY A 180 -17.08 1.85 2.13
CA GLY A 180 -16.04 2.54 2.91
C GLY A 180 -15.57 1.81 4.18
N THR A 181 -16.15 0.64 4.52
CA THR A 181 -15.66 -0.17 5.66
C THR A 181 -14.25 -0.67 5.41
N LEU A 182 -13.35 -0.44 6.37
CA LEU A 182 -11.96 -0.90 6.31
C LEU A 182 -11.91 -2.42 6.15
N GLY A 183 -11.28 -2.90 5.07
CA GLY A 183 -11.22 -4.31 4.70
C GLY A 183 -12.15 -4.68 3.54
N ASN A 184 -13.13 -3.84 3.17
CA ASN A 184 -13.89 -4.07 1.93
C ASN A 184 -12.92 -4.04 0.76
N GLN A 185 -12.79 -5.15 0.05
CA GLN A 185 -11.90 -5.27 -1.09
C GLN A 185 -12.63 -5.92 -2.25
N GLY A 186 -12.45 -5.36 -3.44
CA GLY A 186 -12.89 -5.97 -4.68
C GLY A 186 -12.13 -7.25 -4.99
N PRO A 187 -12.32 -7.82 -6.19
CA PRO A 187 -11.58 -8.99 -6.63
C PRO A 187 -10.07 -8.78 -6.54
N HIS A 188 -9.35 -9.70 -5.90
CA HIS A 188 -7.89 -9.58 -5.75
C HIS A 188 -7.16 -10.91 -5.58
N PHE A 189 -5.84 -10.90 -5.71
CA PHE A 189 -4.96 -11.96 -5.20
C PHE A 189 -4.23 -11.50 -3.95
N ASN A 190 -4.04 -12.43 -3.02
CA ASN A 190 -3.32 -12.22 -1.77
C ASN A 190 -2.13 -13.19 -1.70
N PRO A 191 -0.89 -12.72 -1.95
CA PRO A 191 0.29 -13.54 -1.82
C PRO A 191 0.73 -13.77 -0.38
N ARG A 192 0.97 -15.04 -0.06
CA ARG A 192 1.25 -15.50 1.30
C ARG A 192 2.44 -16.44 1.33
N GLN A 193 3.06 -16.49 2.49
CA GLN A 193 4.07 -17.52 2.78
C GLN A 193 3.41 -18.89 2.81
N TYR A 194 4.11 -19.90 2.31
CA TYR A 194 3.69 -21.29 2.41
C TYR A 194 3.77 -21.79 3.86
N ASP A 195 2.70 -22.38 4.35
CA ASP A 195 2.63 -23.04 5.66
C ASP A 195 2.85 -24.55 5.49
N PRO A 196 3.98 -25.09 5.97
CA PRO A 196 4.27 -26.52 5.86
C PRO A 196 3.36 -27.39 6.75
N ALA A 197 2.75 -26.84 7.80
CA ALA A 197 1.88 -27.60 8.70
C ALA A 197 0.52 -27.90 8.06
N THR A 198 -0.03 -26.95 7.31
CA THR A 198 -1.35 -27.09 6.66
C THR A 198 -1.25 -27.43 5.18
N GLY A 199 -0.10 -27.19 4.55
CA GLY A 199 0.09 -27.34 3.10
C GLY A 199 -0.59 -26.26 2.26
N ASN A 200 -0.99 -25.15 2.89
CA ASN A 200 -1.69 -23.99 2.33
C ASN A 200 -0.89 -22.70 2.56
N GLY A 201 -1.42 -21.53 2.20
CA GLY A 201 -0.84 -20.25 2.60
C GLY A 201 -1.11 -19.93 4.08
N TYR A 202 -0.14 -19.34 4.78
CA TYR A 202 -0.36 -18.79 6.12
C TYR A 202 -1.53 -17.81 6.11
N ARG A 203 -2.34 -17.75 7.17
CA ARG A 203 -3.48 -16.83 7.21
C ARG A 203 -3.07 -15.35 7.30
N ASN A 204 -2.01 -15.08 8.04
CA ASN A 204 -1.61 -13.77 8.51
C ASN A 204 -0.14 -13.43 8.18
N LYS A 205 0.49 -14.18 7.27
CA LYS A 205 1.86 -13.91 6.82
C LYS A 205 1.89 -13.67 5.32
N SER A 206 2.07 -12.41 4.96
CA SER A 206 2.31 -11.97 3.59
C SER A 206 3.66 -12.50 3.09
N PHE A 207 3.76 -12.77 1.79
CA PHE A 207 5.05 -13.14 1.20
C PHE A 207 5.99 -11.92 1.23
N PRO A 208 7.22 -12.05 1.78
CA PRO A 208 8.12 -10.91 1.94
C PRO A 208 8.47 -10.24 0.61
N GLY A 209 8.60 -8.92 0.64
CA GLY A 209 9.10 -8.17 -0.51
C GLY A 209 8.13 -8.08 -1.69
N ILE A 210 6.84 -8.36 -1.53
CA ILE A 210 5.81 -8.10 -2.55
C ILE A 210 4.53 -7.53 -1.94
N SER A 211 3.67 -6.93 -2.76
CA SER A 211 2.37 -6.39 -2.30
C SER A 211 1.51 -7.47 -1.64
N GLU A 212 0.78 -7.11 -0.59
CA GLU A 212 -0.19 -8.02 0.07
C GLU A 212 -1.45 -8.24 -0.78
N HIS A 213 -1.77 -7.27 -1.65
CA HIS A 213 -2.99 -7.28 -2.45
C HIS A 213 -2.71 -6.88 -3.90
N TYR A 214 -3.21 -7.68 -4.84
CA TYR A 214 -3.22 -7.41 -6.28
C TYR A 214 -4.67 -7.35 -6.75
N ASN A 215 -5.27 -6.16 -6.66
CA ASN A 215 -6.68 -5.92 -6.95
C ASN A 215 -6.96 -5.89 -8.45
N TYR A 216 -8.15 -6.27 -8.90
CA TYR A 216 -8.55 -6.21 -10.31
C TYR A 216 -10.05 -6.01 -10.50
N GLY A 217 -10.43 -5.56 -11.70
CA GLY A 217 -11.84 -5.40 -12.09
C GLY A 217 -12.48 -4.08 -11.62
N GLY A 218 -11.68 -3.01 -11.59
CA GLY A 218 -12.17 -1.64 -11.40
C GLY A 218 -13.02 -1.15 -12.57
#